data_AF-A0A1V8U7X6-F1
#
_entry.id   AF-A0A1V8U7X6-F1
#
_cell.length_a   1.000
_cell.length_b   1.000
_cell.length_c   1.000
_cell.angle_alpha   90.00
_cell.angle_beta   90.00
_cell.angle_gamma   90.00
#
_symmetry.space_group_name_H-M   'P 1'
#
loop_
_entity.id
_entity.type
_entity.pdbx_description
1 polymer ?
#
loop_
_entity_poly.entity_id
_entity_poly.type
_entity_poly.pdbx_seq_one_letter_code
_entity_poly.pdbx_strand_id
1 'polypeptide(L)'
;MIWDEPWVGASPNSYVSQPMSQPTADSPPDDFSIASNSIPSSPSPSLDSQDPYGVTGTWMRVVCFLDYNDLYAFNFSLPILPSEPREPIATEEGMIRVLESWQVTRIEPASNSNPDDVDVDGEAMDWSDFKGERLPVVHFQGTSRSLHASWDPNANSKIRERGTVRQTPEGEIRWTTFSIFHGEERWRSEGIQVGGLRSARGVLGNWFDKDHDMHGPAGPTAFWKESDDLEEE
;
A
#
# COMPACT_ATOMS: atom_id res chain seq x y z
N MET A 1 -11.09 22.47 -14.96
CA MET A 1 -9.78 22.61 -14.29
C MET A 1 -8.75 22.10 -15.28
N ILE A 2 -7.98 22.99 -15.89
CA ILE A 2 -6.88 22.62 -16.80
C ILE A 2 -5.63 22.82 -15.96
N TRP A 3 -4.82 21.77 -15.80
CA TRP A 3 -3.58 21.85 -15.05
C TRP A 3 -2.55 22.60 -15.92
N ASP A 4 -1.94 23.65 -15.37
CA ASP A 4 -0.98 24.50 -16.09
C ASP A 4 0.38 23.79 -16.30
N GLU A 5 0.64 22.74 -15.53
CA GLU A 5 1.79 21.86 -15.71
C GLU A 5 1.34 20.44 -16.07
N PRO A 6 2.11 19.71 -16.91
CA PRO A 6 1.85 18.30 -17.16
C PRO A 6 1.90 17.54 -15.83
N TRP A 7 1.07 16.51 -15.70
CA TRP A 7 0.98 15.73 -14.48
C TRP A 7 2.29 14.94 -14.25
N VAL A 8 3.21 15.54 -13.48
CA VAL A 8 4.55 15.00 -13.22
C VAL A 8 4.45 13.70 -12.42
N GLY A 9 5.27 12.71 -12.78
CA GLY A 9 5.34 11.44 -12.03
C GLY A 9 4.23 10.44 -12.34
N ALA A 10 3.33 10.74 -13.28
CA ALA A 10 2.25 9.84 -13.75
C ALA A 10 2.62 9.15 -15.08
N SER A 11 3.89 8.76 -15.23
CA SER A 11 4.39 7.99 -16.37
C SER A 11 5.23 6.80 -15.92
N PRO A 12 5.34 5.73 -16.73
CA PRO A 12 6.13 4.57 -16.35
C PRO A 12 7.58 4.94 -16.09
N ASN A 13 8.18 4.35 -15.05
CA ASN A 13 9.56 4.58 -14.61
C ASN A 13 9.89 6.03 -14.25
N SER A 14 8.88 6.83 -13.88
CA SER A 14 9.08 8.21 -13.43
C SER A 14 9.57 8.34 -11.99
N TYR A 15 9.50 7.26 -11.20
CA TYR A 15 10.03 7.25 -9.84
C TYR A 15 11.56 7.35 -9.83
N VAL A 16 12.06 8.24 -8.98
CA VAL A 16 13.49 8.41 -8.70
C VAL A 16 13.65 8.37 -7.20
N SER A 17 14.41 7.40 -6.70
CA SER A 17 14.68 7.25 -5.27
C SER A 17 15.42 8.45 -4.73
N GLN A 18 14.98 8.91 -3.56
CA GLN A 18 15.72 9.88 -2.77
C GLN A 18 16.35 9.18 -1.56
N PRO A 19 17.60 9.53 -1.19
CA PRO A 19 18.20 9.03 0.04
C PRO A 19 17.33 9.47 1.22
N MET A 20 17.07 8.54 2.14
CA MET A 20 16.33 8.87 3.35
C MET A 20 17.12 9.95 4.11
N SER A 21 16.48 11.07 4.45
CA SER A 21 17.15 12.16 5.18
C SER A 21 17.62 11.61 6.53
N GLN A 22 18.92 11.34 6.67
CA GLN A 22 19.48 10.92 7.94
C GLN A 22 19.15 11.98 9.00
N PRO A 23 18.67 11.60 10.21
CA PRO A 23 18.77 12.49 11.34
C PRO A 23 20.25 12.87 11.50
N THR A 24 20.52 14.17 11.61
CA THR A 24 21.85 14.77 11.67
C THR A 24 22.78 13.96 12.57
N ALA A 25 23.91 13.55 12.00
CA ALA A 25 24.96 12.78 12.66
C ALA A 25 25.38 13.41 14.00
N ASP A 26 25.18 12.67 15.08
CA ASP A 26 26.01 12.71 16.28
C ASP A 26 25.92 11.34 16.97
N SER A 27 26.62 10.34 16.42
CA SER A 27 27.00 9.11 17.13
C SER A 27 28.30 8.54 16.53
N PRO A 28 29.27 8.11 17.36
CA PRO A 28 30.58 7.65 16.90
C PRO A 28 30.49 6.22 16.31
N PRO A 29 31.49 5.79 15.51
CA PRO A 29 31.45 4.51 14.82
C PRO A 29 31.79 3.36 15.77
N ASP A 30 30.93 2.36 15.85
CA ASP A 30 31.27 1.06 16.43
C ASP A 30 31.91 0.16 15.38
N ASP A 31 33.19 -0.12 15.62
CA ASP A 31 34.04 -1.12 14.96
C ASP A 31 33.64 -2.52 15.43
N PHE A 32 33.37 -3.46 14.53
CA PHE A 32 33.79 -4.87 14.60
C PHE A 32 33.20 -5.67 13.42
N SER A 33 33.99 -5.88 12.37
CA SER A 33 33.71 -6.87 11.32
C SER A 33 34.36 -8.22 11.65
N ILE A 34 33.58 -9.31 11.65
CA ILE A 34 34.11 -10.67 11.50
C ILE A 34 33.55 -11.26 10.19
N ALA A 35 34.43 -11.42 9.21
CA ALA A 35 34.13 -12.04 7.93
C ALA A 35 34.08 -13.56 8.07
N SER A 36 33.00 -14.19 7.61
CA SER A 36 32.94 -15.63 7.34
C SER A 36 33.04 -15.87 5.84
N ASN A 37 34.10 -16.58 5.42
CA ASN A 37 34.35 -16.95 4.04
C ASN A 37 33.40 -18.08 3.63
N SER A 38 32.48 -17.81 2.69
CA SER A 38 31.82 -18.84 1.89
C SER A 38 31.98 -18.53 0.41
N ILE A 39 32.22 -19.59 -0.37
CA ILE A 39 32.57 -19.57 -1.79
C ILE A 39 31.35 -19.10 -2.60
N PRO A 40 31.45 -18.08 -3.49
CA PRO A 40 30.28 -17.57 -4.20
C PRO A 40 29.83 -18.57 -5.28
N SER A 41 28.68 -19.20 -5.05
CA SER A 41 27.78 -19.57 -6.15
C SER A 41 27.47 -18.30 -6.95
N SER A 42 27.37 -18.41 -8.27
CA SER A 42 26.93 -17.30 -9.13
C SER A 42 25.67 -16.67 -8.53
N PRO A 43 25.68 -15.39 -8.12
CA PRO A 43 24.57 -14.82 -7.38
C PRO A 43 23.35 -14.81 -8.30
N SER A 44 22.31 -15.54 -7.92
CA SER A 44 20.98 -15.32 -8.47
C SER A 44 20.63 -13.84 -8.24
N PRO A 45 20.07 -13.13 -9.24
CA PRO A 45 19.63 -11.76 -9.05
C PRO A 45 18.73 -11.68 -7.81
N SER A 46 18.93 -10.68 -6.94
CA SER A 46 18.06 -10.47 -5.78
C SER A 46 16.61 -10.35 -6.23
N LEU A 47 15.64 -10.72 -5.39
CA LEU A 47 14.23 -10.60 -5.74
C LEU A 47 13.87 -9.16 -6.17
N ASP A 48 14.47 -8.16 -5.51
CA ASP A 48 14.29 -6.75 -5.86
C ASP A 48 14.70 -6.42 -7.30
N SER A 49 15.76 -7.05 -7.82
CA SER A 49 16.20 -6.84 -9.20
C SER A 49 15.28 -7.52 -10.23
N GLN A 50 14.47 -8.49 -9.81
CA GLN A 50 13.50 -9.19 -10.64
C GLN A 50 12.09 -8.57 -10.54
N ASP A 51 11.84 -7.73 -9.54
CA ASP A 51 10.55 -7.10 -9.31
C ASP A 51 10.26 -5.98 -10.34
N PRO A 52 9.26 -6.14 -11.22
CA PRO A 52 8.91 -5.11 -12.19
C PRO A 52 8.23 -3.89 -11.57
N TYR A 53 7.61 -4.01 -10.39
CA TYR A 53 6.78 -2.98 -9.79
C TYR A 53 7.58 -1.98 -8.94
N GLY A 54 8.71 -2.41 -8.37
CA GLY A 54 9.56 -1.58 -7.52
C GLY A 54 9.03 -1.43 -6.10
N VAL A 55 8.60 -2.53 -5.50
CA VAL A 55 7.95 -2.62 -4.18
C VAL A 55 8.90 -2.28 -3.04
N THR A 56 10.11 -2.85 -3.03
CA THR A 56 11.01 -2.77 -1.88
C THR A 56 11.42 -1.33 -1.57
N GLY A 57 11.20 -0.87 -0.34
CA GLY A 57 11.58 0.45 0.14
C GLY A 57 10.60 1.03 1.15
N THR A 58 10.72 2.34 1.37
CA THR A 58 9.90 3.11 2.29
C THR A 58 8.80 3.87 1.54
N TRP A 59 7.58 3.78 2.06
CA TRP A 59 6.38 4.38 1.48
C TRP A 59 5.65 5.25 2.49
N MET A 60 5.10 6.36 2.02
CA MET A 60 4.14 7.16 2.77
C MET A 60 2.74 6.71 2.40
N ARG A 61 1.92 6.42 3.40
CA ARG A 61 0.51 6.08 3.25
C ARG A 61 -0.36 7.06 4.01
N VAL A 62 -1.50 7.42 3.41
CA VAL A 62 -2.57 8.17 4.03
C VAL A 62 -3.83 7.32 3.99
N VAL A 63 -4.47 7.16 5.15
CA VAL A 63 -5.81 6.58 5.26
C VAL A 63 -6.74 7.63 5.82
N CYS A 64 -7.91 7.77 5.20
CA CYS A 64 -8.96 8.65 5.71
C CYS A 64 -10.18 7.83 6.11
N PHE A 65 -10.93 8.34 7.08
CA PHE A 65 -12.14 7.70 7.59
C PHE A 65 -13.10 8.71 8.20
N LEU A 66 -14.37 8.31 8.29
CA LEU A 66 -15.40 9.04 9.02
C LEU A 66 -15.66 8.29 10.34
N ASP A 67 -15.59 8.97 11.48
CA ASP A 67 -15.86 8.35 12.77
C ASP A 67 -17.32 7.88 12.85
N TYR A 68 -17.52 6.69 13.40
CA TYR A 68 -18.87 6.12 13.53
C TYR A 68 -19.77 7.01 14.39
N ASN A 69 -19.25 7.66 15.42
CA ASN A 69 -20.04 8.56 16.27
C ASN A 69 -20.52 9.77 15.48
N ASP A 70 -19.70 10.31 14.58
CA ASP A 70 -20.09 11.43 13.73
C ASP A 70 -21.15 11.02 12.71
N LEU A 71 -20.98 9.85 12.09
CA LEU A 71 -21.98 9.28 11.18
C LEU A 71 -23.31 8.97 11.91
N TYR A 72 -23.23 8.41 13.11
CA TYR A 72 -24.39 8.12 13.95
C TYR A 72 -25.09 9.41 14.38
N ALA A 73 -24.33 10.39 14.87
CA ALA A 73 -24.86 11.68 15.26
C ALA A 73 -25.52 12.39 14.08
N PHE A 74 -24.92 12.32 12.89
CA PHE A 74 -25.55 12.78 11.66
C PHE A 74 -26.88 12.06 11.46
N ASN A 75 -26.92 10.73 11.34
CA ASN A 75 -28.14 10.02 10.99
C ASN A 75 -29.28 10.10 12.04
N PHE A 76 -28.95 10.22 13.33
CA PHE A 76 -29.94 9.98 14.40
C PHE A 76 -30.13 11.13 15.40
N SER A 77 -29.33 12.20 15.37
CA SER A 77 -29.48 13.29 16.37
C SER A 77 -30.65 14.23 16.10
N LEU A 78 -31.15 14.32 14.86
CA LEU A 78 -32.24 15.22 14.48
C LEU A 78 -33.36 14.47 13.74
N PRO A 79 -34.65 14.79 13.99
CA PRO A 79 -35.76 14.20 13.24
C PRO A 79 -35.66 14.53 11.75
N ILE A 80 -35.71 13.52 10.89
CA ILE A 80 -35.64 13.68 9.44
C ILE A 80 -37.05 13.98 8.90
N LEU A 81 -37.28 15.21 8.42
CA LEU A 81 -38.50 15.53 7.68
C LEU A 81 -38.40 14.91 6.28
N PRO A 82 -39.39 14.13 5.81
CA PRO A 82 -39.31 13.39 4.53
C PRO A 82 -39.20 14.26 3.27
N SER A 83 -39.41 15.57 3.38
CA SER A 83 -39.65 16.45 2.24
C SER A 83 -38.43 17.23 1.74
N GLU A 84 -37.27 17.16 2.40
CA GLU A 84 -36.11 17.97 2.03
C GLU A 84 -34.82 17.15 1.92
N PRO A 85 -34.00 17.37 0.86
CA PRO A 85 -32.68 16.77 0.76
C PRO A 85 -31.79 17.29 1.90
N ARG A 86 -31.04 16.39 2.51
CA ARG A 86 -30.17 16.71 3.63
C ARG A 86 -28.89 17.39 3.14
N GLU A 87 -28.43 18.39 3.88
CA GLU A 87 -27.09 18.94 3.70
C GLU A 87 -26.02 17.86 3.90
N PRO A 88 -24.90 17.91 3.14
CA PRO A 88 -23.78 16.99 3.34
C PRO A 88 -23.25 17.02 4.77
N ILE A 89 -22.68 15.89 5.22
CA ILE A 89 -21.93 15.89 6.47
C ILE A 89 -20.69 16.77 6.29
N ALA A 90 -20.50 17.74 7.20
CA ALA A 90 -19.42 18.72 7.15
C ALA A 90 -18.43 18.54 8.31
N THR A 91 -18.37 17.33 8.87
CA THR A 91 -17.40 16.97 9.91
C THR A 91 -16.03 16.75 9.31
N GLU A 92 -14.99 17.11 10.05
CA GLU A 92 -13.60 16.88 9.64
C GLU A 92 -13.32 15.37 9.53
N GLU A 93 -12.76 14.93 8.41
CA GLU A 93 -12.41 13.52 8.23
C GLU A 93 -11.21 13.16 9.13
N GLY A 94 -11.26 11.98 9.74
CA GLY A 94 -10.09 11.42 10.40
C GLY A 94 -9.04 11.06 9.35
N MET A 95 -7.86 11.66 9.42
CA MET A 95 -6.73 11.35 8.54
C MET A 95 -5.54 10.84 9.35
N ILE A 96 -5.03 9.67 8.98
CA ILE A 96 -3.82 9.11 9.57
C ILE A 96 -2.74 8.98 8.49
N ARG A 97 -1.56 9.50 8.81
CA ARG A 97 -0.35 9.28 8.02
C ARG A 97 0.42 8.11 8.61
N VAL A 98 0.84 7.19 7.76
CA VAL A 98 1.52 5.95 8.11
C VAL A 98 2.80 5.87 7.28
N LEU A 99 3.91 5.57 7.94
CA LEU A 99 5.13 5.19 7.24
C LEU A 99 5.20 3.67 7.16
N GLU A 100 5.49 3.19 5.96
CA GLU A 100 5.46 1.80 5.56
C GLU A 100 6.86 1.40 5.09
N SER A 101 7.39 0.27 5.55
CA SER A 101 8.66 -0.29 5.10
C SER A 101 8.40 -1.69 4.58
N TRP A 102 8.49 -1.89 3.26
CA TRP A 102 8.10 -3.14 2.59
C TRP A 102 9.27 -3.74 1.83
N GLN A 103 9.36 -5.08 1.84
CA GLN A 103 10.38 -5.85 1.13
C GLN A 103 9.74 -6.99 0.34
N VAL A 104 10.19 -7.19 -0.90
CA VAL A 104 9.78 -8.35 -1.72
C VAL A 104 10.23 -9.65 -1.06
N THR A 105 9.31 -10.58 -0.91
CA THR A 105 9.55 -11.89 -0.29
C THR A 105 9.40 -13.05 -1.26
N ARG A 106 8.60 -12.87 -2.32
CA ARG A 106 8.35 -13.91 -3.31
C ARG A 106 7.88 -13.31 -4.63
N ILE A 107 8.28 -13.92 -5.74
CA ILE A 107 7.80 -13.59 -7.08
C ILE A 107 7.27 -14.86 -7.71
N GLU A 108 6.02 -14.83 -8.15
CA GLU A 108 5.39 -15.91 -8.90
C GLU A 108 5.33 -15.52 -10.38
N PRO A 109 5.85 -16.37 -11.29
CA PRO A 109 5.74 -16.11 -12.72
C PRO A 109 4.28 -15.95 -13.16
N ALA A 110 4.05 -15.14 -14.19
CA ALA A 110 2.74 -15.04 -14.80
C ALA A 110 2.32 -16.41 -15.37
N SER A 111 1.37 -17.08 -14.73
CA SER A 111 0.82 -18.35 -15.18
C SER A 111 -0.67 -18.21 -15.45
N ASN A 112 -1.16 -18.89 -16.49
CA ASN A 112 -2.60 -19.00 -16.77
C ASN A 112 -3.36 -19.85 -15.75
N SER A 113 -2.64 -20.41 -14.76
CA SER A 113 -3.19 -21.30 -13.74
C SER A 113 -2.83 -20.83 -12.32
N ASN A 114 -2.59 -19.53 -12.09
CA ASN A 114 -2.40 -19.05 -10.73
C ASN A 114 -3.75 -19.17 -10.00
N PRO A 115 -3.88 -19.98 -8.93
CA PRO A 115 -5.12 -20.06 -8.16
C PRO A 115 -5.54 -18.71 -7.56
N ASP A 116 -4.61 -17.76 -7.40
CA ASP A 116 -4.89 -16.41 -6.93
C ASP A 116 -5.33 -15.46 -8.08
N ASP A 117 -5.40 -15.93 -9.33
CA ASP A 117 -6.06 -15.27 -10.48
C ASP A 117 -7.58 -15.32 -10.41
N VAL A 118 -8.11 -14.91 -9.26
CA VAL A 118 -9.53 -14.72 -9.03
C VAL A 118 -9.86 -13.23 -8.89
N ASP A 119 -11.07 -12.86 -9.31
CA ASP A 119 -11.64 -11.54 -9.08
C ASP A 119 -12.17 -11.38 -7.65
N VAL A 120 -12.90 -10.29 -7.39
CA VAL A 120 -13.44 -9.97 -6.06
C VAL A 120 -14.46 -11.02 -5.61
N ASP A 121 -15.13 -11.68 -6.55
CA ASP A 121 -16.15 -12.69 -6.29
C ASP A 121 -15.57 -14.11 -6.18
N GLY A 122 -14.25 -14.26 -6.36
CA GLY A 122 -13.56 -15.55 -6.31
C GLY A 122 -13.61 -16.32 -7.62
N GLU A 123 -14.05 -15.69 -8.71
CA GLU A 123 -14.13 -16.29 -10.03
C GLU A 123 -12.83 -16.07 -10.81
N ALA A 124 -12.46 -17.01 -11.68
CA ALA A 124 -11.23 -16.90 -12.45
C ALA A 124 -11.27 -15.65 -13.36
N MET A 125 -10.23 -14.82 -13.30
CA MET A 125 -10.15 -13.61 -14.11
C MET A 125 -10.08 -13.93 -15.61
N ASP A 126 -10.86 -13.23 -16.42
CA ASP A 126 -10.90 -13.42 -17.87
C ASP A 126 -9.77 -12.64 -18.56
N TRP A 127 -8.74 -13.37 -19.01
CA TRP A 127 -7.59 -12.82 -19.75
C TRP A 127 -7.71 -12.93 -21.27
N SER A 128 -8.86 -13.35 -21.81
CA SER A 128 -9.02 -13.64 -23.25
C SER A 128 -8.74 -12.44 -24.15
N ASP A 129 -9.09 -11.24 -23.69
CA ASP A 129 -8.90 -10.00 -24.42
C ASP A 129 -7.55 -9.32 -24.17
N PHE A 130 -6.80 -9.74 -23.14
CA PHE A 130 -5.51 -9.14 -22.80
C PHE A 130 -4.51 -9.21 -23.97
N LYS A 131 -3.78 -8.11 -24.19
CA LYS A 131 -2.75 -8.00 -25.23
C LYS A 131 -1.42 -7.63 -24.58
N GLY A 132 -0.42 -8.48 -24.78
CA GLY A 132 0.94 -8.25 -24.30
C GLY A 132 1.45 -9.41 -23.47
N GLU A 133 2.58 -9.18 -22.81
CA GLU A 133 3.15 -10.11 -21.85
C GLU A 133 2.55 -9.87 -20.47
N ARG A 134 2.11 -10.95 -19.82
CA ARG A 134 1.56 -10.88 -18.46
C ARG A 134 2.70 -10.67 -17.47
N LEU A 135 2.51 -9.76 -16.53
CA LEU A 135 3.48 -9.50 -15.46
C LEU A 135 3.36 -10.52 -14.31
N PRO A 136 4.46 -10.83 -13.60
CA PRO A 136 4.44 -11.73 -12.44
C PRO A 136 3.62 -11.16 -11.28
N VAL A 137 3.24 -12.02 -10.35
CA VAL A 137 2.69 -11.62 -9.05
C VAL A 137 3.85 -11.46 -8.07
N VAL A 138 3.94 -10.30 -7.43
CA VAL A 138 4.99 -9.99 -6.46
C VAL A 138 4.37 -9.93 -5.07
N HIS A 139 4.90 -10.71 -4.14
CA HIS A 139 4.50 -10.72 -2.74
C HIS A 139 5.53 -9.98 -1.91
N PHE A 140 5.06 -9.22 -0.95
CA PHE A 140 5.90 -8.44 -0.05
C PHE A 140 5.42 -8.53 1.38
N GLN A 141 6.33 -8.26 2.30
CA GLN A 141 6.07 -8.15 3.73
C GLN A 141 6.81 -6.94 4.28
N GLY A 142 6.37 -6.47 5.45
CA GLY A 142 6.97 -5.29 6.02
C GLY A 142 6.35 -4.86 7.33
N THR A 143 6.57 -3.59 7.67
CA THR A 143 6.01 -2.97 8.86
C THR A 143 5.39 -1.62 8.57
N SER A 144 4.37 -1.27 9.34
CA SER A 144 3.71 0.04 9.30
C SER A 144 3.76 0.72 10.66
N ARG A 145 3.97 2.04 10.67
CA ARG A 145 3.94 2.88 11.88
C ARG A 145 3.15 4.17 11.65
N SER A 146 2.26 4.51 12.58
CA SER A 146 1.50 5.75 12.50
C SER A 146 2.35 6.96 12.88
N LEU A 147 2.18 8.09 12.17
CA LEU A 147 2.89 9.34 12.44
C LEU A 147 2.12 10.29 13.36
N HIS A 148 0.81 10.08 13.56
CA HIS A 148 -0.07 11.08 14.21
C HIS A 148 -0.95 10.55 15.36
N ALA A 149 -0.87 9.26 15.66
CA ALA A 149 -1.77 8.65 16.64
C ALA A 149 -1.09 8.35 17.99
N SER A 150 -0.25 9.24 18.53
CA SER A 150 0.49 9.00 19.79
C SER A 150 -0.38 8.62 21.02
N TRP A 151 -1.69 8.82 20.94
CA TRP A 151 -2.68 8.46 21.96
C TRP A 151 -3.28 7.05 21.78
N ASP A 152 -3.14 6.42 20.61
CA ASP A 152 -3.56 5.04 20.35
C ASP A 152 -2.43 4.07 20.77
N PRO A 153 -2.66 3.12 21.70
CA PRO A 153 -1.68 2.11 22.08
C PRO A 153 -1.08 1.34 20.88
N ASN A 154 -1.82 1.23 19.78
CA ASN A 154 -1.38 0.58 18.56
C ASN A 154 -0.56 1.49 17.63
N ALA A 155 -0.57 2.80 17.82
CA ALA A 155 0.16 3.72 16.95
C ALA A 155 1.67 3.69 17.14
N ASN A 156 2.13 3.28 18.33
CA ASN A 156 3.55 3.12 18.64
C ASN A 156 4.07 1.72 18.31
N SER A 157 3.18 0.78 17.97
CA SER A 157 3.57 -0.59 17.64
C SER A 157 3.82 -0.71 16.13
N LYS A 158 5.00 -1.21 15.74
CA LYS A 158 5.25 -1.63 14.35
C LYS A 158 4.26 -2.75 14.01
N ILE A 159 3.24 -2.43 13.23
CA ILE A 159 2.23 -3.39 12.77
C ILE A 159 2.87 -4.16 11.62
N ARG A 160 2.66 -5.48 11.57
CA ARG A 160 3.16 -6.27 10.43
C ARG A 160 2.24 -6.09 9.24
N GLU A 161 2.83 -5.96 8.07
CA GLU A 161 2.12 -5.84 6.81
C GLU A 161 2.52 -6.99 5.89
N ARG A 162 1.56 -7.44 5.09
CA ARG A 162 1.84 -8.28 3.92
C ARG A 162 1.01 -7.81 2.75
N GLY A 163 1.45 -8.07 1.54
CA GLY A 163 0.69 -7.69 0.38
C GLY A 163 1.12 -8.37 -0.90
N THR A 164 0.37 -8.09 -1.95
CA THR A 164 0.62 -8.55 -3.31
C THR A 164 0.46 -7.40 -4.30
N VAL A 165 1.26 -7.44 -5.35
CA VAL A 165 1.16 -6.58 -6.52
C VAL A 165 1.05 -7.44 -7.76
N ARG A 166 0.05 -7.14 -8.60
CA ARG A 166 -0.29 -7.94 -9.77
C ARG A 166 -0.98 -7.12 -10.83
N GLN A 167 -0.80 -7.51 -12.09
CA GLN A 167 -1.53 -6.94 -13.21
C GLN A 167 -2.97 -7.47 -13.27
N THR A 168 -3.92 -6.65 -13.72
CA THR A 168 -5.31 -7.01 -14.05
C THR A 168 -5.45 -7.35 -15.54
N PRO A 169 -6.52 -8.05 -15.96
CA PRO A 169 -6.80 -8.30 -17.38
C PRO A 169 -6.96 -7.05 -18.24
N GLU A 170 -7.35 -5.93 -17.65
CA GLU A 170 -7.48 -4.64 -18.32
C GLU A 170 -6.14 -3.89 -18.40
N GLY A 171 -5.11 -4.40 -17.71
CA GLY A 171 -3.73 -3.92 -17.79
C GLY A 171 -3.32 -2.97 -16.67
N GLU A 172 -4.19 -2.66 -15.72
CA GLU A 172 -3.82 -1.90 -14.53
C GLU A 172 -2.98 -2.74 -13.56
N ILE A 173 -2.29 -2.05 -12.65
CA ILE A 173 -1.49 -2.69 -11.60
C ILE A 173 -2.23 -2.55 -10.28
N ARG A 174 -2.74 -3.67 -9.76
CA ARG A 174 -3.47 -3.77 -8.51
C ARG A 174 -2.54 -4.11 -7.36
N TRP A 175 -2.74 -3.41 -6.25
CA TRP A 175 -2.08 -3.61 -4.98
C TRP A 175 -3.10 -4.04 -3.94
N THR A 176 -2.79 -5.15 -3.26
CA THR A 176 -3.55 -5.64 -2.11
C THR A 176 -2.63 -5.64 -0.89
N THR A 177 -3.06 -5.04 0.21
CA THR A 177 -2.30 -5.07 1.48
C THR A 177 -3.16 -5.54 2.64
N PHE A 178 -2.53 -6.17 3.62
CA PHE A 178 -3.13 -6.65 4.86
C PHE A 178 -2.31 -6.18 6.06
N SER A 179 -2.97 -5.47 6.98
CA SER A 179 -2.42 -5.08 8.26
C SER A 179 -2.71 -6.15 9.32
N ILE A 180 -1.66 -6.66 9.96
CA ILE A 180 -1.68 -7.78 10.89
C ILE A 180 -1.45 -7.28 12.32
N PHE A 181 -2.50 -7.30 13.14
CA PHE A 181 -2.48 -6.91 14.54
C PHE A 181 -2.48 -8.16 15.42
N HIS A 182 -1.50 -8.28 16.32
CA HIS A 182 -1.38 -9.42 17.23
C HIS A 182 -1.44 -10.80 16.54
N GLY A 183 -0.98 -10.89 15.29
CA GLY A 183 -1.01 -12.13 14.49
C GLY A 183 -2.31 -12.37 13.72
N GLU A 184 -3.29 -11.48 13.84
CA GLU A 184 -4.54 -11.54 13.09
C GLU A 184 -4.61 -10.42 12.06
N GLU A 185 -4.98 -10.77 10.84
CA GLU A 185 -5.32 -9.77 9.83
C GLU A 185 -6.56 -8.99 10.30
N ARG A 186 -6.53 -7.68 10.14
CA ARG A 186 -7.68 -6.82 10.47
C ARG A 186 -8.10 -5.93 9.32
N TRP A 187 -7.14 -5.22 8.76
CA TRP A 187 -7.42 -4.26 7.70
C TRP A 187 -6.89 -4.81 6.39
N ARG A 188 -7.69 -4.64 5.34
CA ARG A 188 -7.30 -4.87 3.96
C ARG A 188 -7.33 -3.54 3.21
N SER A 189 -6.49 -3.40 2.20
CA SER A 189 -6.61 -2.33 1.22
C SER A 189 -6.47 -2.87 -0.19
N GLU A 190 -7.21 -2.27 -1.10
CA GLU A 190 -7.18 -2.54 -2.54
C GLU A 190 -6.99 -1.22 -3.28
N GLY A 191 -5.97 -1.14 -4.14
CA GLY A 191 -5.67 0.08 -4.88
C GLY A 191 -5.05 -0.16 -6.24
N ILE A 192 -5.13 0.84 -7.11
CA ILE A 192 -4.55 0.84 -8.45
C ILE A 192 -3.40 1.83 -8.52
N GLN A 193 -2.28 1.39 -9.09
CA GLN A 193 -1.12 2.24 -9.35
C GLN A 193 -1.40 3.19 -10.51
N VAL A 194 -1.17 4.48 -10.28
CA VAL A 194 -1.36 5.52 -11.28
C VAL A 194 -0.06 5.74 -12.04
N GLY A 195 -0.14 5.80 -13.38
CA GLY A 195 1.00 6.12 -14.23
C GLY A 195 1.85 4.92 -14.68
N GLY A 196 1.40 3.69 -14.43
CA GLY A 196 2.08 2.47 -14.90
C GLY A 196 3.24 2.05 -14.00
N LEU A 197 4.05 1.10 -14.47
CA LEU A 197 5.13 0.49 -13.67
C LEU A 197 6.11 1.53 -13.14
N ARG A 198 6.51 1.40 -11.87
CA ARG A 198 7.50 2.27 -11.20
C ARG A 198 7.21 3.78 -11.37
N SER A 199 5.93 4.15 -11.32
CA SER A 199 5.51 5.55 -11.41
C SER A 199 5.65 6.24 -10.06
N ALA A 200 6.11 7.48 -10.05
CA ALA A 200 6.26 8.26 -8.81
C ALA A 200 4.92 8.63 -8.16
N ARG A 201 3.81 8.51 -8.91
CA ARG A 201 2.48 9.00 -8.48
C ARG A 201 1.86 8.18 -7.34
N GLY A 202 2.28 6.92 -7.18
CA GLY A 202 1.78 6.02 -6.16
C GLY A 202 0.48 5.29 -6.54
N VAL A 203 -0.23 4.84 -5.52
CA VAL A 203 -1.39 3.98 -5.59
C VAL A 203 -2.57 4.67 -4.91
N LEU A 204 -3.75 4.60 -5.53
CA LEU A 204 -5.01 5.11 -4.99
C LEU A 204 -6.00 3.97 -4.83
N GLY A 205 -6.75 3.95 -3.73
CA GLY A 205 -7.64 2.85 -3.45
C GLY A 205 -8.54 3.08 -2.25
N ASN A 206 -9.07 1.97 -1.73
CA ASN A 206 -9.86 1.93 -0.51
C ASN A 206 -9.24 0.97 0.50
N TRP A 207 -9.41 1.28 1.77
CA TRP A 207 -9.14 0.39 2.89
C TRP A 207 -10.47 0.01 3.55
N PHE A 208 -10.54 -1.19 4.12
CA PHE A 208 -11.74 -1.75 4.73
C PHE A 208 -11.40 -2.94 5.66
N ASP A 209 -12.40 -3.45 6.37
CA ASP A 209 -12.28 -4.69 7.13
C ASP A 209 -11.86 -5.87 6.24
N LYS A 210 -10.95 -6.73 6.70
CA LYS A 210 -10.38 -7.81 5.88
C LYS A 210 -11.40 -8.75 5.22
N ASP A 211 -12.55 -8.96 5.86
CA ASP A 211 -13.58 -9.91 5.42
C ASP A 211 -14.73 -9.21 4.67
N HIS A 212 -14.57 -7.92 4.34
CA HIS A 212 -15.64 -7.08 3.77
C HIS A 212 -16.90 -7.09 4.64
N ASP A 213 -16.75 -7.02 5.97
CA ASP A 213 -17.89 -6.85 6.86
C ASP A 213 -18.71 -5.64 6.41
N MET A 214 -20.01 -5.85 6.13
CA MET A 214 -20.90 -4.79 5.68
C MET A 214 -21.05 -3.66 6.70
N HIS A 215 -20.76 -3.95 7.97
CA HIS A 215 -20.77 -3.01 9.08
C HIS A 215 -19.36 -2.57 9.49
N GLY A 216 -18.33 -3.08 8.81
CA GLY A 216 -16.95 -2.71 9.03
C GLY A 216 -16.65 -1.29 8.55
N PRO A 217 -15.61 -0.65 9.11
CA PRO A 217 -15.16 0.64 8.62
C PRO A 217 -14.56 0.51 7.22
N ALA A 218 -14.68 1.57 6.43
CA ALA A 218 -14.03 1.69 5.14
C ALA A 218 -13.71 3.15 4.85
N GLY A 219 -12.73 3.38 3.98
CA GLY A 219 -12.39 4.72 3.55
C GLY A 219 -11.35 4.73 2.44
N PRO A 220 -11.05 5.91 1.89
CA PRO A 220 -10.04 6.04 0.85
C PRO A 220 -8.64 5.88 1.45
N THR A 221 -7.74 5.33 0.65
CA THR A 221 -6.31 5.24 0.95
C THR A 221 -5.48 5.66 -0.25
N ALA A 222 -4.34 6.28 0.02
CA ALA A 222 -3.35 6.59 -0.99
C ALA A 222 -1.96 6.33 -0.41
N PHE A 223 -1.06 5.78 -1.22
CA PHE A 223 0.33 5.63 -0.81
C PHE A 223 1.31 5.81 -1.96
N TRP A 224 2.48 6.35 -1.67
CA TRP A 224 3.52 6.63 -2.66
C TRP A 224 4.90 6.36 -2.06
N LYS A 225 5.83 5.98 -2.93
CA LYS A 225 7.17 5.58 -2.52
C LYS A 225 8.01 6.83 -2.24
N GLU A 226 8.67 6.84 -1.10
CA GLU A 226 9.55 7.93 -0.67
C GLU A 226 11.02 7.59 -0.95
N SER A 227 11.41 6.33 -0.72
CA SER A 227 12.78 5.85 -0.91
C SER A 227 12.83 4.37 -1.27
N ASP A 228 13.88 3.95 -1.98
CA ASP A 228 14.25 2.53 -2.14
C ASP A 228 14.87 1.96 -0.86
N ASP A 229 15.32 2.82 0.07
CA ASP A 229 15.88 2.41 1.34
C ASP A 229 14.76 1.91 2.27
N LEU A 230 15.06 0.86 3.05
CA LEU A 230 14.20 0.39 4.12
C LEU A 230 14.46 1.22 5.38
N GLU A 231 13.42 1.58 6.11
CA GLU A 231 13.58 2.18 7.44
C GLU A 231 14.29 1.17 8.37
N GLU A 232 15.42 1.58 8.95
CA GLU A 232 16.19 0.75 9.90
C GLU A 232 15.36 0.46 11.17
N GLU A 233 15.56 -0.74 11.74
CA GLU A 233 14.76 -1.23 12.87
C GLU A 233 14.97 -0.48 14.19
#